data_AF-A0A938DN60-F1
#
_entry.id   AF-A0A938DN60-F1
#
_cell.length_a   1.000
_cell.length_b   1.000
_cell.length_c   1.000
_cell.angle_alpha   90.00
_cell.angle_beta   90.00
_cell.angle_gamma   90.00
#
_symmetry.space_group_name_H-M   'P 1'
#
loop_
_entity.id
_entity.type
_entity.pdbx_description
1 polymer ?
#
loop_
_entity_poly.entity_id
_entity_poly.type
_entity_poly.pdbx_seq_one_letter_code
_entity_poly.pdbx_strand_id
1 'polypeptide(L)'
;MPGAPTTIRWALTEHLIALIRTRQVYDGATVNGDATVTSASAAFVSTDVGKPIAGTGIPNGATIATVTSATEVELSAPATGAGTGVTLTIGVEDLAGVQVEPGWPGDQLEAEAVWVDELDGEVTYPVMVGGRKHRDDKFTIPFQIRVAGQSDLDSTMTRLSEIVAAIEDVFADDPSADGFTGLIDAVISRERMTSGDLRGAGVIGFGEITVACHARYE
;
A
#
# COMPACT_ATOMS: atom_id res chain seq x y z
N MET A 1 23.82 -0.51 3.02
CA MET A 1 24.25 -1.51 4.02
C MET A 1 23.55 -2.82 3.69
N PRO A 2 24.23 -3.97 3.64
CA PRO A 2 23.55 -5.26 3.48
C PRO A 2 22.83 -5.64 4.78
N GLY A 3 21.50 -5.76 4.69
CA GLY A 3 20.58 -6.47 5.58
C GLY A 3 20.85 -6.38 7.08
N ALA A 4 20.30 -5.34 7.73
CA ALA A 4 19.96 -5.48 9.15
C ALA A 4 19.03 -6.70 9.29
N PRO A 5 19.17 -7.55 10.33
CA PRO A 5 18.20 -8.61 10.58
C PRO A 5 16.84 -7.93 10.84
N THR A 6 15.99 -7.89 9.83
CA THR A 6 14.67 -7.27 9.93
C THR A 6 13.80 -8.16 10.79
N THR A 7 13.25 -7.60 11.87
CA THR A 7 12.21 -8.28 12.65
C THR A 7 10.99 -8.49 11.75
N ILE A 8 10.16 -9.50 12.04
CA ILE A 8 8.94 -9.74 11.25
C ILE A 8 8.04 -8.52 11.22
N ARG A 9 8.03 -7.73 12.30
CA ARG A 9 7.34 -6.44 12.38
C ARG A 9 7.83 -5.50 11.29
N TRP A 10 9.15 -5.28 11.19
CA TRP A 10 9.72 -4.39 10.18
C TRP A 10 9.51 -4.89 8.76
N ALA A 11 9.70 -6.20 8.51
CA ALA A 11 9.49 -6.79 7.19
C ALA A 11 8.02 -6.67 6.74
N LEU A 12 7.06 -6.88 7.64
CA LEU A 12 5.65 -6.68 7.35
C LEU A 12 5.34 -5.20 7.11
N THR A 13 5.91 -4.29 7.89
CA THR A 13 5.76 -2.84 7.65
C THR A 13 6.22 -2.43 6.26
N GLU A 14 7.43 -2.83 5.84
CA GLU A 14 7.93 -2.53 4.49
C GLU A 14 7.04 -3.12 3.40
N HIS A 15 6.52 -4.33 3.63
CA HIS A 15 5.64 -5.00 2.69
C HIS A 15 4.27 -4.28 2.56
N LEU A 16 3.64 -3.92 3.68
CA LEU A 16 2.37 -3.19 3.67
C LEU A 16 2.53 -1.79 3.08
N ILE A 17 3.65 -1.10 3.33
CA ILE A 17 3.95 0.19 2.67
C ILE A 17 4.06 0.03 1.15
N ALA A 18 4.64 -1.08 0.67
CA ALA A 18 4.69 -1.38 -0.76
C ALA A 18 3.28 -1.63 -1.33
N LEU A 19 2.44 -2.40 -0.64
CA LEU A 19 1.04 -2.64 -1.03
C LEU A 19 0.23 -1.33 -1.03
N ILE A 20 0.38 -0.48 -0.03
CA ILE A 20 -0.30 0.82 0.03
C ILE A 20 0.09 1.69 -1.16
N ARG A 21 1.33 1.60 -1.67
CA ARG A 21 1.77 2.34 -2.85
C ARG A 21 1.26 1.74 -4.18
N THR A 22 0.73 0.52 -4.21
CA THR A 22 0.39 -0.19 -5.46
C THR A 22 -0.86 -1.07 -5.38
N ARG A 23 -1.73 -0.99 -6.38
CA ARG A 23 -2.82 -1.95 -6.62
C ARG A 23 -2.28 -3.21 -7.31
N GLN A 24 -2.51 -4.39 -6.72
CA GLN A 24 -2.20 -5.69 -7.32
C GLN A 24 -3.44 -6.31 -7.94
N VAL A 25 -3.34 -6.78 -9.19
CA VAL A 25 -4.40 -7.57 -9.84
C VAL A 25 -3.81 -8.84 -10.42
N TYR A 26 -4.49 -9.97 -10.20
CA TYR A 26 -3.92 -11.30 -10.47
C TYR A 26 -4.39 -11.93 -11.79
N ASP A 27 -5.33 -11.29 -12.49
CA ASP A 27 -5.96 -11.81 -13.72
C ASP A 27 -5.47 -11.10 -14.99
N GLY A 28 -4.32 -10.42 -14.93
CA GLY A 28 -3.78 -9.68 -16.06
C GLY A 28 -3.49 -10.59 -17.26
N ALA A 29 -3.61 -10.02 -18.46
CA ALA A 29 -3.19 -10.66 -19.69
C ALA A 29 -2.42 -9.70 -20.60
N THR A 30 -1.33 -10.23 -21.17
CA THR A 30 -0.40 -9.51 -22.05
C THR A 30 -0.20 -10.30 -23.35
N VAL A 31 0.07 -9.61 -24.44
CA VAL A 31 0.41 -10.20 -25.74
C VAL A 31 1.76 -9.66 -26.20
N ASN A 32 2.69 -10.55 -26.55
CA ASN A 32 4.04 -10.16 -26.95
C ASN A 32 4.02 -9.29 -28.21
N GLY A 33 4.66 -8.11 -28.13
CA GLY A 33 4.69 -7.12 -29.20
C GLY A 33 3.46 -6.21 -29.25
N ASP A 34 2.52 -6.36 -28.32
CA ASP A 34 1.31 -5.54 -28.21
C ASP A 34 1.36 -4.64 -26.96
N ALA A 35 0.84 -3.42 -27.06
CA ALA A 35 0.76 -2.49 -25.93
C ALA A 35 -0.51 -2.69 -25.10
N THR A 36 -1.49 -3.44 -25.60
CA THR A 36 -2.71 -3.73 -24.88
C THR A 36 -2.48 -4.69 -23.70
N VAL A 37 -2.95 -4.28 -22.52
CA VAL A 37 -3.07 -5.12 -21.32
C VAL A 37 -4.52 -5.18 -20.91
N THR A 38 -5.00 -6.39 -20.59
CA THR A 38 -6.37 -6.61 -20.12
C THR A 38 -6.39 -7.21 -18.72
N SER A 39 -7.41 -6.87 -17.95
CA SER A 39 -7.70 -7.46 -16.63
C SER A 39 -9.16 -7.16 -16.30
N ALA A 40 -9.93 -8.17 -15.91
CA ALA A 40 -11.34 -7.98 -15.55
C ALA A 40 -11.47 -7.38 -14.13
N SER A 41 -10.52 -7.68 -13.25
CA SER A 41 -10.50 -7.20 -11.86
C SER A 41 -9.83 -5.83 -11.68
N ALA A 42 -9.05 -5.34 -12.65
CA ALA A 42 -8.28 -4.11 -12.51
C ALA A 42 -9.09 -2.83 -12.33
N ALA A 43 -10.34 -2.78 -12.80
CA ALA A 43 -11.18 -1.59 -12.72
C ALA A 43 -10.42 -0.31 -13.13
N PHE A 44 -9.85 -0.30 -14.34
CA PHE A 44 -9.05 0.82 -14.83
C PHE A 44 -9.87 2.10 -14.98
N VAL A 45 -9.29 3.22 -14.60
CA VAL A 45 -9.92 4.55 -14.62
C VAL A 45 -9.00 5.57 -15.25
N SER A 46 -9.53 6.66 -15.81
CA SER A 46 -8.76 7.64 -16.63
C SER A 46 -7.51 8.22 -15.95
N THR A 47 -7.51 8.19 -14.64
CA THR A 47 -6.51 8.65 -13.68
C THR A 47 -5.39 7.63 -13.46
N ASP A 48 -5.54 6.39 -13.93
CA ASP A 48 -4.44 5.42 -14.06
C ASP A 48 -3.43 5.82 -15.13
N VAL A 49 -3.79 6.70 -16.05
CA VAL A 49 -2.89 7.18 -17.10
C VAL A 49 -1.67 7.88 -16.49
N GLY A 50 -0.49 7.48 -16.94
CA GLY A 50 0.81 7.95 -16.47
C GLY A 50 1.38 7.15 -15.31
N LYS A 51 0.57 6.30 -14.64
CA LYS A 51 1.06 5.49 -13.53
C LYS A 51 2.01 4.39 -14.00
N PRO A 52 3.02 4.04 -13.18
CA PRO A 52 3.82 2.87 -13.44
C PRO A 52 2.95 1.62 -13.37
N ILE A 53 3.20 0.69 -14.30
CA ILE A 53 2.61 -0.64 -14.31
C ILE A 53 3.72 -1.66 -14.53
N ALA A 54 3.71 -2.71 -13.72
CA ALA A 54 4.67 -3.81 -13.80
C ALA A 54 3.94 -5.15 -13.81
N GLY A 55 4.58 -6.17 -14.37
CA GLY A 55 4.02 -7.51 -14.48
C GLY A 55 4.81 -8.38 -15.43
N THR A 56 4.50 -9.67 -15.47
CA THR A 56 5.19 -10.60 -16.38
C THR A 56 4.92 -10.20 -17.84
N GLY A 57 5.99 -10.00 -18.60
CA GLY A 57 5.91 -9.55 -19.99
C GLY A 57 5.79 -8.04 -20.16
N ILE A 58 5.70 -7.24 -19.10
CA ILE A 58 5.67 -5.77 -19.18
C ILE A 58 7.12 -5.23 -19.13
N PRO A 59 7.52 -4.31 -20.03
CA PRO A 59 8.84 -3.69 -19.99
C PRO A 59 9.10 -2.94 -18.68
N ASN A 60 10.33 -2.96 -18.19
CA ASN A 60 10.70 -2.17 -17.01
C ASN A 60 10.52 -0.67 -17.28
N GLY A 61 9.88 0.03 -16.34
CA GLY A 61 9.56 1.46 -16.47
C GLY A 61 8.38 1.77 -17.39
N ALA A 62 7.62 0.76 -17.83
CA ALA A 62 6.37 0.99 -18.55
C ALA A 62 5.36 1.73 -17.68
N THR A 63 4.55 2.55 -18.32
CA THR A 63 3.45 3.29 -17.72
C THR A 63 2.18 3.07 -18.52
N ILE A 64 1.04 3.34 -17.91
CA ILE A 64 -0.25 3.32 -18.61
C ILE A 64 -0.33 4.56 -19.51
N ALA A 65 -0.31 4.38 -20.82
CA ALA A 65 -0.38 5.46 -21.80
C ALA A 65 -1.82 5.96 -21.99
N THR A 66 -2.78 5.04 -22.12
CA THR A 66 -4.21 5.36 -22.21
C THR A 66 -5.05 4.26 -21.58
N VAL A 67 -6.21 4.64 -21.05
CA VAL A 67 -7.23 3.70 -20.57
C VAL A 67 -8.32 3.58 -21.62
N THR A 68 -8.47 2.39 -22.20
CA THR A 68 -9.42 2.12 -23.28
C THR A 68 -10.79 1.76 -22.71
N SER A 69 -10.82 1.04 -21.60
CA SER A 69 -12.02 0.71 -20.84
C SER A 69 -11.67 0.35 -19.39
N ALA A 70 -12.68 0.06 -18.56
CA ALA A 70 -12.46 -0.41 -17.19
C ALA A 70 -11.68 -1.74 -17.09
N THR A 71 -11.46 -2.44 -18.20
CA THR A 71 -10.77 -3.74 -18.23
C THR A 71 -9.60 -3.78 -19.20
N GLU A 72 -9.23 -2.64 -19.81
CA GLU A 72 -8.22 -2.60 -20.87
C GLU A 72 -7.48 -1.26 -20.90
N VAL A 73 -6.14 -1.35 -21.00
CA VAL A 73 -5.24 -0.20 -21.09
C VAL A 73 -4.17 -0.43 -22.16
N GLU A 74 -3.61 0.67 -22.65
CA GLU A 74 -2.43 0.69 -23.51
C GLU A 74 -1.20 1.09 -22.72
N LEU A 75 -0.09 0.36 -22.89
CA LEU A 75 1.21 0.66 -22.29
C LEU A 75 1.99 1.72 -23.09
N SER A 76 2.91 2.41 -22.42
CA SER A 76 3.87 3.32 -23.07
C SER A 76 4.96 2.62 -23.88
N ALA A 77 5.12 1.31 -23.70
CA ALA A 77 5.97 0.45 -24.51
C ALA A 77 5.31 -0.93 -24.68
N PRO A 78 5.40 -1.58 -25.87
CA PRO A 78 4.79 -2.88 -26.10
C PRO A 78 5.31 -3.95 -25.13
N ALA A 79 4.43 -4.87 -24.73
CA ALA A 79 4.79 -6.02 -23.92
C ALA A 79 5.88 -6.87 -24.61
N THR A 80 6.85 -7.35 -23.83
CA THR A 80 7.98 -8.19 -24.27
C THR A 80 7.71 -9.69 -24.10
N GLY A 81 6.56 -10.05 -23.53
CA GLY A 81 6.12 -11.40 -23.33
C GLY A 81 4.60 -11.49 -23.37
N ALA A 82 4.08 -12.72 -23.42
CA ALA A 82 2.65 -12.99 -23.37
C ALA A 82 2.33 -13.87 -22.16
N GLY A 83 1.15 -13.68 -21.58
CA GLY A 83 0.66 -14.46 -20.45
C GLY A 83 -0.79 -14.14 -20.14
N THR A 84 -1.43 -15.03 -19.38
CA THR A 84 -2.78 -14.86 -18.83
C THR A 84 -2.73 -15.21 -17.35
N GLY A 85 -3.48 -14.51 -16.51
CA GLY A 85 -3.35 -14.65 -15.05
C GLY A 85 -1.99 -14.13 -14.55
N VAL A 86 -1.45 -13.10 -15.21
CA VAL A 86 -0.24 -12.42 -14.74
C VAL A 86 -0.61 -11.45 -13.63
N THR A 87 0.19 -11.43 -12.56
CA THR A 87 0.09 -10.37 -11.56
C THR A 87 0.54 -9.06 -12.18
N LEU A 88 -0.34 -8.06 -12.15
CA LEU A 88 -0.03 -6.68 -12.50
C LEU A 88 0.04 -5.85 -11.23
N THR A 89 1.08 -5.03 -11.14
CA THR A 89 1.29 -4.04 -10.10
C THR A 89 1.08 -2.65 -10.72
N ILE A 90 0.05 -1.93 -10.30
CA ILE A 90 -0.31 -0.60 -10.81
C ILE A 90 -0.14 0.40 -9.66
N GLY A 91 0.41 1.59 -9.87
CA GLY A 91 0.41 2.62 -8.81
C GLY A 91 -1.02 2.91 -8.30
N VAL A 92 -1.22 3.09 -6.99
CA VAL A 92 -2.55 3.49 -6.49
C VAL A 92 -2.89 4.92 -6.90
N GLU A 93 -4.15 5.19 -7.20
CA GLU A 93 -4.62 6.53 -7.57
C GLU A 93 -4.72 7.47 -6.40
N ASP A 94 -5.38 6.98 -5.36
CA ASP A 94 -5.86 7.82 -4.28
C ASP A 94 -4.69 8.36 -3.45
N LEU A 95 -3.53 7.69 -3.53
CA LEU A 95 -2.26 8.15 -2.95
C LEU A 95 -1.29 8.79 -3.95
N ALA A 96 -1.74 9.15 -5.16
CA ALA A 96 -0.89 9.87 -6.11
C ALA A 96 -0.43 11.20 -5.50
N GLY A 97 0.89 11.40 -5.41
CA GLY A 97 1.48 12.58 -4.79
C GLY A 97 1.53 12.55 -3.26
N VAL A 98 0.98 11.51 -2.61
CA VAL A 98 1.10 11.29 -1.17
C VAL A 98 2.44 10.62 -0.87
N GLN A 99 3.20 11.20 0.04
CA GLN A 99 4.43 10.60 0.56
C GLN A 99 4.08 9.39 1.45
N VAL A 100 4.68 8.21 1.28
CA VAL A 100 4.31 7.00 2.05
C VAL A 100 5.55 6.33 2.67
N GLU A 101 5.88 6.60 3.92
CA GLU A 101 7.15 6.18 4.53
C GLU A 101 7.02 5.09 5.60
N PRO A 102 8.01 4.20 5.78
CA PRO A 102 7.99 3.17 6.82
C PRO A 102 8.23 3.73 8.24
N GLY A 103 8.34 5.05 8.38
CA GLY A 103 8.61 5.74 9.64
C GLY A 103 8.41 7.24 9.48
N TRP A 104 8.41 7.97 10.60
CA TRP A 104 8.27 9.43 10.61
C TRP A 104 9.27 10.13 9.66
N PRO A 105 8.80 10.90 8.65
CA PRO A 105 9.67 11.54 7.66
C PRO A 105 10.44 12.77 8.17
N GLY A 106 10.17 13.22 9.40
CA GLY A 106 10.89 14.35 9.98
C GLY A 106 10.73 15.65 9.19
N ASP A 107 11.84 16.33 8.96
CA ASP A 107 11.88 17.61 8.24
C ASP A 107 11.57 17.47 6.73
N GLN A 108 11.43 16.24 6.22
CA GLN A 108 11.07 15.94 4.84
C GLN A 108 9.57 15.67 4.67
N LEU A 109 8.75 16.04 5.65
CA LEU A 109 7.31 15.85 5.61
C LEU A 109 6.66 16.74 4.54
N GLU A 110 6.05 16.11 3.54
CA GLU A 110 5.30 16.77 2.49
C GLU A 110 3.87 17.14 2.94
N ALA A 111 3.13 17.88 2.09
CA ALA A 111 1.76 18.33 2.37
C ALA A 111 0.80 17.16 2.68
N GLU A 112 0.91 16.08 1.93
CA GLU A 112 0.15 14.84 2.12
C GLU A 112 1.13 13.70 2.39
N ALA A 113 0.94 13.00 3.51
CA ALA A 113 1.83 11.92 3.90
C ALA A 113 1.11 10.82 4.69
N VAL A 114 1.57 9.59 4.49
CA VAL A 114 1.27 8.41 5.29
C VAL A 114 2.59 7.90 5.85
N TRP A 115 2.64 7.60 7.14
CA TRP A 115 3.83 6.95 7.71
C TRP A 115 3.47 5.99 8.82
N VAL A 116 4.36 5.05 9.09
CA VAL A 116 4.20 4.14 10.23
C VAL A 116 4.74 4.81 11.49
N ASP A 117 3.93 4.82 12.54
CA ASP A 117 4.30 5.29 13.86
C ASP A 117 4.74 4.12 14.75
N GLU A 118 4.71 4.27 16.07
CA GLU A 118 5.27 3.28 16.99
C GLU A 118 4.70 1.86 16.82
N LEU A 119 5.59 0.92 16.47
CA LEU A 119 5.29 -0.51 16.39
C LEU A 119 5.28 -1.15 17.78
N ASP A 120 4.12 -1.14 18.44
CA ASP A 120 3.94 -1.79 19.74
C ASP A 120 3.41 -3.23 19.62
N GLY A 121 3.73 -4.08 20.59
CA GLY A 121 3.21 -5.46 20.64
C GLY A 121 3.95 -6.39 21.58
N GLU A 122 3.39 -7.59 21.75
CA GLU A 122 3.89 -8.63 22.64
C GLU A 122 4.46 -9.83 21.84
N VAL A 123 5.69 -10.24 22.20
CA VAL A 123 6.32 -11.46 21.65
C VAL A 123 6.31 -12.56 22.70
N THR A 124 5.68 -13.68 22.39
CA THR A 124 5.72 -14.90 23.20
C THR A 124 6.64 -15.94 22.58
N TYR A 125 7.55 -16.51 23.40
CA TYR A 125 8.47 -17.56 22.98
C TYR A 125 8.63 -18.63 24.07
N PRO A 126 8.39 -19.92 23.77
CA PRO A 126 8.47 -20.96 24.78
C PRO A 126 9.94 -21.29 25.08
N VAL A 127 10.37 -21.07 26.33
CA VAL A 127 11.81 -21.17 26.69
C VAL A 127 12.27 -22.57 27.13
N MET A 128 11.35 -23.48 27.51
CA MET A 128 11.65 -24.81 28.07
C MET A 128 10.87 -25.95 27.40
N VAL A 129 10.90 -25.99 26.06
CA VAL A 129 10.34 -27.07 25.23
C VAL A 129 11.44 -27.63 24.31
N GLY A 130 11.39 -28.93 24.04
CA GLY A 130 12.30 -29.58 23.08
C GLY A 130 11.91 -29.27 21.64
N GLY A 131 12.90 -29.16 20.74
CA GLY A 131 12.70 -28.83 19.33
C GLY A 131 12.93 -27.34 19.00
N ARG A 132 12.64 -26.96 17.75
CA ARG A 132 12.71 -25.57 17.28
C ARG A 132 11.55 -24.77 17.89
N LYS A 133 11.84 -23.57 18.39
CA LYS A 133 10.89 -22.73 19.12
C LYS A 133 10.22 -21.75 18.18
N HIS A 134 8.89 -21.77 18.12
CA HIS A 134 8.14 -20.76 17.38
C HIS A 134 8.08 -19.45 18.18
N ARG A 135 8.30 -18.34 17.48
CA ARG A 135 8.04 -17.00 18.02
C ARG A 135 6.64 -16.60 17.57
N ASP A 136 5.78 -16.31 18.54
CA ASP A 136 4.42 -15.83 18.31
C ASP A 136 4.40 -14.34 18.65
N ASP A 137 4.09 -13.49 17.68
CA ASP A 137 4.17 -12.03 17.80
C ASP A 137 2.80 -11.43 17.48
N LYS A 138 2.27 -10.67 18.43
CA LYS A 138 1.03 -9.90 18.28
C LYS A 138 1.36 -8.43 18.43
N PHE A 139 1.17 -7.66 17.37
CA PHE A 139 1.62 -6.28 17.32
C PHE A 139 0.69 -5.41 16.48
N THR A 140 0.83 -4.11 16.62
CA THR A 140 0.06 -3.12 15.87
C THR A 140 0.96 -2.32 14.95
N ILE A 141 0.47 -2.03 13.75
CA ILE A 141 1.08 -1.13 12.79
C ILE A 141 0.15 0.09 12.64
N PRO A 142 0.44 1.21 13.32
CA PRO A 142 -0.31 2.45 13.14
C PRO A 142 0.21 3.20 11.90
N PHE A 143 -0.63 3.34 10.88
CA PHE A 143 -0.45 4.26 9.77
C PHE A 143 -1.02 5.62 10.16
N GLN A 144 -0.14 6.58 10.43
CA GLN A 144 -0.50 7.98 10.59
C GLN A 144 -0.64 8.63 9.22
N ILE A 145 -1.61 9.53 9.11
CA ILE A 145 -1.97 10.20 7.87
C ILE A 145 -2.02 11.70 8.14
N ARG A 146 -1.47 12.48 7.23
CA ARG A 146 -1.57 13.94 7.22
C ARG A 146 -2.04 14.42 5.87
N VAL A 147 -2.94 15.39 5.89
CA VAL A 147 -3.35 16.18 4.72
C VAL A 147 -3.22 17.66 5.05
N ALA A 148 -2.56 18.44 4.19
CA ALA A 148 -2.44 19.88 4.33
C ALA A 148 -2.46 20.55 2.96
N GLY A 149 -2.66 21.87 2.93
CA GLY A 149 -2.67 22.66 1.70
C GLY A 149 -4.00 22.67 0.94
N GLN A 150 -5.04 22.05 1.52
CA GLN A 150 -6.41 22.11 1.03
C GLN A 150 -7.06 23.47 1.39
N SER A 151 -8.12 23.84 0.68
CA SER A 151 -8.72 25.19 0.78
C SER A 151 -9.50 25.41 2.08
N ASP A 152 -10.06 24.35 2.65
CA ASP A 152 -10.97 24.41 3.79
C ASP A 152 -11.06 23.06 4.53
N LEU A 153 -11.83 23.03 5.62
CA LEU A 153 -12.05 21.83 6.43
C LEU A 153 -12.71 20.69 5.65
N ASP A 154 -13.62 21.01 4.73
CA ASP A 154 -14.41 20.00 4.02
C ASP A 154 -13.58 19.29 2.96
N SER A 155 -12.86 20.05 2.14
CA SER A 155 -11.86 19.53 1.19
C SER A 155 -10.75 18.74 1.90
N THR A 156 -10.30 19.22 3.07
CA THR A 156 -9.31 18.49 3.89
C THR A 156 -9.85 17.15 4.39
N MET A 157 -11.06 17.12 4.94
CA MET A 157 -11.67 15.89 5.44
C MET A 157 -12.02 14.92 4.31
N THR A 158 -12.48 15.43 3.17
CA THR A 158 -12.74 14.63 1.98
C THR A 158 -11.45 13.94 1.53
N ARG A 159 -10.37 14.71 1.34
CA ARG A 159 -9.07 14.17 0.93
C ARG A 159 -8.48 13.20 1.96
N LEU A 160 -8.65 13.49 3.26
CA LEU A 160 -8.24 12.59 4.32
C LEU A 160 -9.00 11.26 4.27
N SER A 161 -10.31 11.31 4.00
CA SER A 161 -11.16 10.13 3.89
C SER A 161 -10.82 9.30 2.64
N GLU A 162 -10.46 9.93 1.53
CA GLU A 162 -9.96 9.24 0.32
C GLU A 162 -8.69 8.45 0.63
N ILE A 163 -7.72 9.07 1.31
CA ILE A 163 -6.46 8.40 1.70
C ILE A 163 -6.72 7.25 2.68
N VAL A 164 -7.65 7.44 3.63
CA VAL A 164 -8.07 6.39 4.56
C VAL A 164 -8.68 5.21 3.82
N ALA A 165 -9.68 5.47 2.97
CA ALA A 165 -10.34 4.44 2.16
C ALA A 165 -9.34 3.68 1.28
N ALA A 166 -8.38 4.37 0.68
CA ALA A 166 -7.34 3.73 -0.13
C ALA A 166 -6.48 2.73 0.66
N ILE A 167 -6.16 3.04 1.92
CA ILE A 167 -5.43 2.11 2.80
C ILE A 167 -6.34 0.96 3.22
N GLU A 168 -7.62 1.22 3.51
CA GLU A 168 -8.59 0.19 3.86
C GLU A 168 -8.80 -0.81 2.71
N ASP A 169 -8.93 -0.30 1.48
CA ASP A 169 -9.13 -1.11 0.28
C ASP A 169 -7.96 -2.07 0.03
N VAL A 170 -6.72 -1.69 0.38
CA VAL A 170 -5.56 -2.60 0.32
C VAL A 170 -5.78 -3.87 1.15
N PHE A 171 -6.37 -3.73 2.35
CA PHE A 171 -6.66 -4.88 3.23
C PHE A 171 -8.00 -5.54 2.90
N ALA A 172 -8.97 -4.80 2.35
CA ALA A 172 -10.26 -5.33 1.95
C ALA A 172 -10.15 -6.23 0.71
N ASP A 173 -9.32 -5.84 -0.26
CA ASP A 173 -9.06 -6.59 -1.50
C ASP A 173 -8.18 -7.82 -1.25
N ASP A 174 -7.20 -7.69 -0.35
CA ASP A 174 -6.30 -8.79 0.03
C ASP A 174 -6.02 -8.84 1.54
N PRO A 175 -6.80 -9.62 2.30
CA PRO A 175 -6.60 -9.75 3.74
C PRO A 175 -5.35 -10.56 4.10
N SER A 176 -4.66 -11.17 3.13
CA SER A 176 -3.44 -11.96 3.35
C SER A 176 -2.16 -11.13 3.27
N ALA A 177 -2.27 -9.86 2.88
CA ALA A 177 -1.14 -9.00 2.54
C ALA A 177 -0.18 -9.72 1.56
N ASP A 178 -0.67 -10.02 0.34
CA ASP A 178 0.08 -10.69 -0.73
C ASP A 178 0.78 -11.99 -0.27
N GLY A 179 0.09 -12.75 0.57
CA GLY A 179 0.60 -14.02 1.10
C GLY A 179 1.85 -13.90 1.98
N PHE A 180 2.02 -12.78 2.71
CA PHE A 180 3.19 -12.54 3.55
C PHE A 180 3.50 -13.73 4.45
N THR A 181 4.71 -14.29 4.30
CA THR A 181 5.09 -15.53 5.00
C THR A 181 5.17 -15.30 6.50
N GLY A 182 4.40 -16.11 7.25
CA GLY A 182 4.36 -16.06 8.71
C GLY A 182 3.30 -15.11 9.27
N LEU A 183 2.60 -14.33 8.44
CA LEU A 183 1.39 -13.64 8.87
C LEU A 183 0.27 -14.67 9.04
N ILE A 184 -0.38 -14.68 10.20
CA ILE A 184 -1.53 -15.53 10.50
C ILE A 184 -2.83 -14.76 10.24
N ASP A 185 -2.91 -13.54 10.78
CA ASP A 185 -4.01 -12.62 10.55
C ASP A 185 -3.55 -11.16 10.63
N ALA A 186 -4.31 -10.29 9.96
CA ALA A 186 -4.22 -8.84 10.06
C ALA A 186 -5.63 -8.26 10.06
N VAL A 187 -5.90 -7.31 10.94
CA VAL A 187 -7.23 -6.67 11.09
C VAL A 187 -7.05 -5.18 11.31
N ILE A 188 -7.81 -4.37 10.56
CA ILE A 188 -7.97 -2.95 10.87
C ILE A 188 -8.74 -2.83 12.19
N SER A 189 -8.02 -2.49 13.25
CA SER A 189 -8.49 -2.50 14.63
C SER A 189 -8.96 -1.14 15.12
N ARG A 190 -8.57 -0.07 14.42
CA ARG A 190 -8.87 1.31 14.79
C ARG A 190 -8.74 2.22 13.57
N GLU A 191 -9.68 3.14 13.46
CA GLU A 191 -9.68 4.24 12.49
C GLU A 191 -10.00 5.53 13.25
N ARG A 192 -9.26 6.61 12.98
CA ARG A 192 -9.50 7.93 13.56
C ARG A 192 -9.21 9.00 12.53
N MET A 193 -10.03 10.04 12.48
CA MET A 193 -9.80 11.22 11.65
C MET A 193 -10.17 12.49 12.39
N THR A 194 -9.43 13.56 12.13
CA THR A 194 -9.73 14.90 12.62
C THR A 194 -9.14 15.93 11.67
N SER A 195 -9.67 17.14 11.68
CA SER A 195 -9.07 18.28 10.99
C SER A 195 -9.21 19.54 11.82
N GLY A 196 -8.32 20.51 11.57
CA GLY A 196 -8.34 21.79 12.24
C GLY A 196 -7.67 22.88 11.41
N ASP A 197 -8.21 24.09 11.50
CA ASP A 197 -7.57 25.29 10.98
C ASP A 197 -6.49 25.76 11.98
N LEU A 198 -5.24 25.58 11.60
CA LEU A 198 -4.11 26.04 12.38
C LEU A 198 -3.77 27.46 11.97
N ARG A 199 -3.83 28.38 12.94
CA ARG A 199 -3.48 29.80 12.72
C ARG A 199 -2.14 29.94 12.01
N GLY A 200 -2.18 30.42 10.77
CA GLY A 200 -0.99 30.71 9.94
C GLY A 200 -0.42 29.51 9.17
N ALA A 201 -0.89 28.29 9.41
CA ALA A 201 -0.47 27.09 8.68
C ALA A 201 -1.57 26.53 7.74
N GLY A 202 -2.78 27.10 7.80
CA GLY A 202 -3.94 26.64 7.04
C GLY A 202 -4.61 25.43 7.67
N VAL A 203 -5.50 24.80 6.92
CA VAL A 203 -6.23 23.62 7.40
C VAL A 203 -5.36 22.38 7.27
N ILE A 204 -5.30 21.60 8.36
CA ILE A 204 -4.60 20.33 8.41
C ILE A 204 -5.55 19.22 8.89
N GLY A 205 -5.52 18.10 8.20
CA GLY A 205 -6.17 16.84 8.57
C GLY A 205 -5.15 15.86 9.14
N PHE A 206 -5.55 15.14 10.17
CA PHE A 206 -4.81 14.02 10.74
C PHE A 206 -5.70 12.78 10.79
N GLY A 207 -5.18 11.67 10.29
CA GLY A 207 -5.83 10.37 10.33
C GLY A 207 -4.90 9.32 10.95
N GLU A 208 -5.48 8.24 11.44
CA GLU A 208 -4.76 7.07 11.93
C GLU A 208 -5.56 5.80 11.60
N ILE A 209 -4.90 4.85 10.95
CA ILE A 209 -5.40 3.48 10.75
C ILE A 209 -4.45 2.53 11.49
N THR A 210 -4.97 1.72 12.40
CA THR A 210 -4.14 0.74 13.12
C THR A 210 -4.46 -0.67 12.69
N VAL A 211 -3.48 -1.36 12.11
CA VAL A 211 -3.58 -2.77 11.73
C VAL A 211 -3.01 -3.63 12.85
N ALA A 212 -3.86 -4.39 13.52
CA ALA A 212 -3.45 -5.42 14.47
C ALA A 212 -3.04 -6.68 13.68
N CYS A 213 -1.83 -7.16 13.91
CA CYS A 213 -1.25 -8.30 13.21
C CYS A 213 -0.93 -9.42 14.21
N HIS A 214 -1.23 -10.66 13.84
CA HIS A 214 -0.71 -11.86 14.48
C HIS A 214 0.22 -12.56 13.50
N ALA A 215 1.50 -12.68 13.84
CA ALA A 215 2.48 -13.39 13.04
C ALA A 215 3.19 -14.47 13.84
N ARG A 216 3.61 -15.54 13.17
CA ARG A 216 4.41 -16.62 13.73
C ARG A 216 5.58 -16.95 12.83
N TYR A 217 6.74 -17.07 13.45
CA TYR A 217 7.98 -17.47 12.79
C TYR A 217 8.44 -18.84 13.29
N GLU A 218 8.96 -19.67 12.37
CA GLU A 218 9.60 -20.95 12.69
C GLU A 218 11.04 -20.80 13.15
#